data_AF-A0A923MII4-F1
#
_entry.id   AF-A0A923MII4-F1
#
_cell.length_a   1.000
_cell.length_b   1.000
_cell.length_c   1.000
_cell.angle_alpha   90.00
_cell.angle_beta   90.00
_cell.angle_gamma   90.00
#
_symmetry.space_group_name_H-M   'P 1'
#
loop_
_entity.id
_entity.type
_entity.pdbx_description
1 polymer ?
#
loop_
_entity_poly.entity_id
_entity_poly.type
_entity_poly.pdbx_seq_one_letter_code
_entity_poly.pdbx_strand_id
1 'polypeptide(L)'
;MEQERKKPSCPLVGQNGNIFNLIGLASRTLRQNGMTAEAKEMQNRIMGGDCHSYEEALGIISEYVETELSGSIPAKNKNKEDHTHER
;
A
#
# COMPACT_ATOMS: atom_id res chain seq x y z
N MET A 1 6.51 19.33 18.33
CA MET A 1 6.19 19.51 16.91
C MET A 1 6.03 18.11 16.37
N GLU A 2 4.79 17.63 16.25
CA GLU A 2 4.52 16.48 15.38
C GLU A 2 5.03 16.90 14.01
N GLN A 3 6.14 16.30 13.61
CA GLN A 3 6.61 16.41 12.26
C GLN A 3 5.57 15.62 11.48
N GLU A 4 4.48 16.31 11.09
CA GLU A 4 3.52 15.83 10.11
C GLU A 4 4.35 15.47 8.89
N ARG A 5 4.78 14.21 8.81
CA ARG A 5 5.42 13.66 7.62
C ARG A 5 4.32 13.72 6.59
N LYS A 6 4.28 14.82 5.83
CA LYS A 6 3.34 15.02 4.74
C LYS A 6 3.57 13.86 3.79
N LYS A 7 2.70 12.85 3.89
CA LYS A 7 2.74 11.70 3.02
C LYS A 7 2.54 12.24 1.61
N PRO A 8 3.41 11.89 0.65
CA PRO A 8 3.29 12.46 -0.66
C PRO A 8 2.03 11.92 -1.35
N SER A 9 1.30 12.80 -2.03
CA SER A 9 0.08 12.44 -2.75
C SER A 9 0.42 11.52 -3.92
N CYS A 10 -0.22 10.36 -3.96
CA CYS A 10 -0.05 9.33 -4.96
C CYS A 10 -1.42 8.98 -5.57
N PRO A 11 -1.72 9.45 -6.78
CA PRO A 11 -2.99 9.15 -7.44
C PRO A 11 -3.00 7.68 -7.89
N LEU A 12 -3.62 6.81 -7.09
CA LEU A 12 -3.85 5.40 -7.44
C LEU A 12 -5.19 5.18 -8.16
N VAL A 13 -6.08 6.18 -8.18
CA VAL A 13 -7.39 6.11 -8.83
C VAL A 13 -7.22 6.07 -10.35
N GLY A 14 -7.75 5.02 -10.99
CA GLY A 14 -7.79 4.88 -12.45
C GLY A 14 -6.49 4.41 -13.12
N GLN A 15 -5.41 4.20 -12.37
CA GLN A 15 -4.21 3.56 -12.91
C GLN A 15 -4.41 2.04 -12.97
N ASN A 16 -4.13 1.46 -14.14
CA ASN A 16 -4.19 0.02 -14.43
C ASN A 16 -3.92 -0.85 -13.18
N GLY A 17 -4.92 -1.64 -12.78
CA GLY A 17 -5.04 -2.36 -11.51
C GLY A 17 -4.03 -3.49 -11.26
N ASN A 18 -2.80 -3.35 -11.73
CA ASN A 18 -1.69 -4.25 -11.43
C ASN A 18 -0.92 -3.71 -10.22
N ILE A 19 -0.83 -4.53 -9.18
CA ILE A 19 -0.21 -4.11 -7.92
C ILE A 19 1.26 -3.71 -8.10
N PHE A 20 2.00 -4.39 -8.97
CA PHE A 20 3.38 -4.06 -9.31
C PHE A 20 3.55 -2.63 -9.84
N ASN A 21 2.58 -2.16 -10.64
CA ASN A 21 2.61 -0.80 -11.18
C ASN A 21 2.36 0.23 -10.07
N LEU A 22 1.41 -0.05 -9.16
CA LEU A 22 1.09 0.81 -8.02
C LEU A 22 2.26 0.90 -7.03
N ILE A 23 2.90 -0.23 -6.74
CA ILE A 23 4.13 -0.28 -5.93
C ILE A 23 5.22 0.58 -6.58
N GLY A 24 5.41 0.46 -7.90
CA GLY A 24 6.38 1.25 -8.65
C GLY A 24 6.11 2.75 -8.59
N LEU A 25 4.83 3.14 -8.70
CA LEU A 25 4.38 4.53 -8.58
C LEU A 25 4.62 5.07 -7.16
N ALA A 26 4.17 4.36 -6.14
CA ALA A 26 4.35 4.74 -4.75
C ALA A 26 5.84 4.84 -4.38
N SER A 27 6.65 3.85 -4.79
CA SER A 27 8.09 3.83 -4.55
C SER A 27 8.77 5.02 -5.23
N ARG A 28 8.36 5.36 -6.46
CA ARG A 28 8.86 6.54 -7.17
C ARG A 28 8.46 7.84 -6.47
N THR A 29 7.23 7.94 -5.99
CA THR A 29 6.73 9.11 -5.25
C THR A 29 7.51 9.31 -3.94
N LEU A 30 7.71 8.25 -3.17
CA LEU A 30 8.50 8.29 -1.93
C LEU A 30 9.96 8.69 -2.20
N ARG A 31 10.59 8.11 -3.23
CA ARG A 31 11.98 8.46 -3.61
C ARG A 31 12.12 9.94 -4.01
N GLN A 32 11.14 10.51 -4.71
CA GLN A 32 11.13 11.94 -5.06
C GLN A 32 11.04 12.85 -3.82
N ASN A 33 10.44 12.36 -2.74
CA ASN A 33 10.34 13.08 -1.47
C ASN A 33 11.51 12.78 -0.51
N GLY A 34 12.55 12.09 -0.98
CA GLY A 34 13.68 11.68 -0.14
C GLY A 34 13.41 10.48 0.77
N MET A 35 12.20 9.90 0.73
CA MET A 35 11.76 8.76 1.56
C MET A 35 12.19 7.43 0.94
N THR A 36 13.46 7.30 0.54
CA THR A 36 13.96 6.11 -0.15
C THR A 36 13.93 4.86 0.74
N ALA A 37 14.10 5.02 2.05
CA ALA A 37 14.00 3.93 3.02
C ALA A 37 12.57 3.35 3.06
N GLU A 38 11.56 4.22 3.21
CA GLU A 38 10.14 3.85 3.23
C GLU A 38 9.73 3.17 1.93
N ALA A 39 10.21 3.67 0.78
CA ALA A 39 9.98 3.06 -0.52
C ALA A 39 10.43 1.59 -0.59
N LYS A 40 11.61 1.31 -0.02
CA LYS A 40 12.21 -0.02 0.00
C LYS A 40 11.50 -0.95 0.98
N GLU A 41 11.14 -0.45 2.16
CA GLU A 41 10.38 -1.21 3.15
C GLU A 41 8.99 -1.59 2.63
N MET A 42 8.24 -0.63 2.07
CA MET A 42 6.94 -0.88 1.45
C MET A 42 7.03 -1.96 0.35
N GLN A 43 8.02 -1.84 -0.54
CA GLN A 43 8.27 -2.86 -1.57
C GLN A 43 8.55 -4.23 -0.95
N ASN A 44 9.39 -4.29 0.07
CA ASN A 44 9.75 -5.54 0.72
C ASN A 44 8.57 -6.19 1.46
N ARG A 45 7.69 -5.40 2.10
CA ARG A 45 6.48 -5.95 2.73
C ARG A 45 5.53 -6.55 1.69
N ILE A 46 5.34 -5.88 0.57
CA ILE A 46 4.41 -6.36 -0.46
C ILE A 46 4.99 -7.53 -1.25
N MET A 47 6.28 -7.48 -1.60
CA MET A 47 6.97 -8.52 -2.38
C MET A 47 7.52 -9.67 -1.50
N GLY A 48 7.66 -9.46 -0.19
CA GLY A 48 8.22 -10.42 0.77
C GLY A 48 7.23 -11.48 1.24
N GLY A 49 5.98 -11.44 0.75
CA GLY A 49 4.97 -12.45 1.03
C GLY A 49 3.96 -12.07 2.12
N ASP A 50 4.09 -10.93 2.79
CA ASP A 50 3.08 -10.44 3.75
C ASP A 50 1.78 -9.96 3.05
N CYS A 51 1.80 -9.82 1.73
CA CYS A 51 0.63 -9.43 0.95
C CYS A 51 0.13 -10.61 0.11
N HIS A 52 -1.05 -11.12 0.45
CA HIS A 52 -1.71 -12.18 -0.32
C HIS A 52 -2.84 -11.66 -1.21
N SER A 53 -3.15 -10.38 -1.16
CA SER A 53 -4.28 -9.79 -1.89
C SER A 53 -4.02 -8.34 -2.27
N TYR A 54 -4.58 -7.94 -3.41
CA TYR A 54 -4.47 -6.58 -3.94
C TYR A 54 -4.87 -5.50 -2.91
N GLU A 55 -5.92 -5.77 -2.13
CA GLU A 55 -6.39 -4.89 -1.06
C GLU A 55 -5.37 -4.73 0.07
N GLU A 56 -4.66 -5.79 0.45
CA GLU A 56 -3.62 -5.70 1.48
C GLU A 56 -2.44 -4.88 1.01
N ALA A 57 -2.00 -5.05 -0.24
CA ALA A 57 -0.94 -4.22 -0.79
C ALA A 57 -1.38 -2.75 -0.92
N LEU A 58 -2.63 -2.47 -1.28
CA LEU A 58 -3.16 -1.10 -1.25
C LEU A 58 -3.15 -0.52 0.16
N GLY A 59 -3.51 -1.32 1.16
CA GLY A 59 -3.42 -0.95 2.57
C GLY A 59 -2.00 -0.54 2.95
N ILE A 60 -1.01 -1.39 2.67
CA ILE A 60 0.40 -1.11 2.92
C ILE A 60 0.84 0.16 2.19
N ILE A 61 0.52 0.31 0.90
CA ILE A 61 0.87 1.51 0.13
C ILE A 61 0.27 2.76 0.80
N SER A 62 -1.00 2.72 1.23
CA SER A 62 -1.67 3.84 1.89
C SER A 62 -1.09 4.21 3.27
N GLU A 63 -0.35 3.29 3.91
CA GLU A 63 0.40 3.62 5.13
C GLU A 63 1.55 4.59 4.83
N TYR A 64 2.22 4.44 3.69
CA TYR A 64 3.40 5.23 3.31
C TYR A 64 3.10 6.44 2.41
N VAL A 65 2.11 6.35 1.52
CA VAL A 65 1.72 7.46 0.63
C VAL A 65 0.26 7.85 0.86
N GLU A 66 -0.03 9.15 0.73
CA GLU A 66 -1.42 9.61 0.79
C GLU A 66 -2.05 9.34 -0.57
N THR A 67 -3.14 8.61 -0.59
CA THR A 67 -3.84 8.29 -1.84
C THR A 67 -5.20 8.97 -1.77
N GLU A 68 -5.75 9.37 -2.91
CA GLU A 68 -7.11 9.92 -3.00
C GLU A 68 -8.18 8.94 -2.45
N LEU A 69 -7.81 7.67 -2.32
CA LEU A 69 -8.62 6.62 -1.67
C LEU A 69 -8.60 6.69 -0.14
N SER A 70 -7.76 7.52 0.50
CA SER A 70 -7.69 7.66 1.96
C SER A 70 -9.02 8.13 2.58
N GLY A 71 -9.94 8.69 1.78
CA GLY A 71 -11.32 8.98 2.19
C GLY A 71 -12.33 7.87 1.89
N SER A 72 -11.93 6.77 1.25
CA SER A 72 -12.85 5.75 0.70
C SER A 72 -12.36 4.29 0.76
N ILE A 73 -11.21 3.97 1.36
CA ILE A 73 -10.90 2.59 1.74
C ILE A 73 -11.54 2.33 3.10
N PRO A 74 -12.73 1.69 3.19
CA PRO A 74 -13.14 1.12 4.46
C PRO A 74 -12.09 0.09 4.83
N ALA A 75 -11.47 0.24 6.00
CA ALA A 75 -10.78 -0.84 6.68
C ALA A 75 -11.80 -1.96 6.90
N LYS A 76 -11.99 -2.83 5.90
CA LYS A 76 -12.90 -3.95 5.99
C LYS A 76 -12.27 -4.96 6.95
N ASN A 77 -12.76 -4.88 8.18
CA ASN A 77 -12.95 -5.98 9.12
C ASN A 77 -12.62 -7.35 8.49
N LYS A 78 -11.58 -7.99 9.02
CA LYS A 78 -11.33 -9.42 8.83
C LYS A 78 -12.50 -10.18 9.46
N ASN A 79 -13.56 -10.41 8.69
CA ASN A 79 -14.38 -11.59 8.87
C ASN A 79 -14.35 -12.38 7.57
N LYS A 80 -13.41 -13.31 7.50
CA LYS A 80 -13.53 -14.48 6.63
C LYS A 80 -12.84 -15.63 7.32
N GLU A 81 -13.50 -16.12 8.37
CA GLU A 81 -13.54 -17.56 8.59
C GLU A 81 -14.16 -18.18 7.33
N ASP A 82 -13.42 -18.98 6.58
CA ASP A 82 -13.86 -20.35 6.30
C ASP A 82 -12.69 -21.24 5.86
N HIS A 83 -12.79 -22.49 6.26
CA HIS A 83 -11.82 -23.57 6.24
C HIS A 83 -11.32 -23.98 4.85
N THR A 84 -10.12 -24.56 4.80
CA THR A 84 -9.93 -25.96 4.38
C THR A 84 -8.53 -26.42 4.74
N HIS A 85 -8.42 -27.02 5.92
CA HIS A 85 -7.36 -27.97 6.25
C HIS A 85 -8.02 -29.34 6.26
N GLU A 86 -7.83 -30.15 5.22
CA GLU A 86 -7.94 -31.61 5.34
C GLU A 86 -7.26 -32.31 4.15
N ARG A 87 -6.31 -33.18 4.45
CA ARG A 87 -6.00 -34.37 3.65
C ARG A 87 -5.58 -35.50 4.58
#